data_AF-A0A1D2S4Q3-F1
#
_entry.id   AF-A0A1D2S4Q3-F1
#
_cell.length_a   1.000
_cell.length_b   1.000
_cell.length_c   1.000
_cell.angle_alpha   90.00
_cell.angle_beta   90.00
_cell.angle_gamma   90.00
#
_symmetry.space_group_name_H-M   'P 1'
#
loop_
_entity.id
_entity.type
_entity.pdbx_description
1 polymer ?
#
loop_
_entity_poly.entity_id
_entity_poly.type
_entity_poly.pdbx_seq_one_letter_code
_entity_poly.pdbx_strand_id
1 'polypeptide(L)'
;MATGIEGFRQVGQTTAERVLVQTGDIVGTSRSGLLGRLAGWITGSTARDNRDAHMALRTAVVAEYGAEGVQAFRGLGLEQRALSGRRLNAEHVRQVIDTAARLNALAGPRAAVLDGMGALPARSDALAMAVVKLGLLGEGSVRIGDHPVELWAAKDLSQRTNELDFYQVSAQILALDQDRDTFLQTIPAGQRALVGRRLDQAVDIARTCAALQGDGFKADYAQGLTRHIMGIRDAGLVQRFPTGMQCPKGQETAGALRDENGRSFDHCRGSGSHVVHLDKYMREQGLSQKAIARWGSDQAGDSWSQGARALKYLLAQQRDVGLDAYWMGQGYNLPSETTPKQVEQHYQAQVDRFCRRCSVTPQQLLGSVQTWHALNMEFLARVDLPGNDRGAKTMTIYRTESDVAMHASFEAGLQPGGTVTLKRGPAESGSLLAPVSVFGSHVTTQQVPHHRIFAGYYFERSPGAGGGTFLTNSEKEVLFMPQGIAATYQGTSAPVAPAYDDLF
;
A
#
# COMPACT_ATOMS: atom_id res chain seq x y z
N MET A 1 -64.64 49.66 -1.78
CA MET A 1 -63.89 48.98 -2.87
C MET A 1 -62.42 49.05 -2.47
N ALA A 2 -61.88 48.03 -1.78
CA ALA A 2 -61.30 46.79 -2.35
C ALA A 2 -60.06 47.14 -3.21
N THR A 3 -58.83 46.65 -3.04
CA THR A 3 -58.23 45.43 -2.43
C THR A 3 -56.69 45.62 -2.45
N GLY A 4 -55.90 45.30 -1.40
CA GLY A 4 -55.16 44.03 -1.18
C GLY A 4 -53.82 43.99 -1.97
N ILE A 5 -52.62 43.67 -1.45
CA ILE A 5 -52.19 42.59 -0.53
C ILE A 5 -50.80 42.91 0.07
N GLU A 6 -50.62 42.52 1.34
CA GLU A 6 -49.39 42.44 2.15
C GLU A 6 -48.34 41.44 1.62
N GLY A 7 -47.07 41.59 2.05
CA GLY A 7 -46.32 40.42 2.53
C GLY A 7 -44.80 40.38 2.35
N PHE A 8 -44.11 40.35 3.51
CA PHE A 8 -42.92 39.55 3.86
C PHE A 8 -41.50 40.17 3.93
N ARG A 9 -41.06 40.26 5.21
CA ARG A 9 -39.78 39.81 5.82
C ARG A 9 -38.52 40.69 5.74
N GLN A 10 -38.32 41.41 6.84
CA GLN A 10 -37.03 41.42 7.57
C GLN A 10 -36.55 39.98 7.82
N VAL A 11 -35.47 39.54 7.17
CA VAL A 11 -34.55 38.49 7.68
C VAL A 11 -33.14 38.71 7.09
N GLY A 12 -32.15 38.89 7.98
CA GLY A 12 -30.80 38.34 7.78
C GLY A 12 -29.80 39.10 6.90
N GLN A 13 -29.34 40.27 7.33
CA GLN A 13 -27.96 40.67 6.98
C GLN A 13 -27.01 40.07 8.01
N THR A 14 -25.96 39.41 7.54
CA THR A 14 -24.96 38.80 8.42
C THR A 14 -24.05 39.88 9.03
N THR A 15 -23.54 39.66 10.25
CA THR A 15 -22.60 40.60 10.91
C THR A 15 -21.40 40.95 10.03
N ALA A 16 -20.98 40.04 9.15
CA ALA A 16 -19.89 40.24 8.19
C ALA A 16 -20.18 41.34 7.15
N GLU A 17 -21.43 41.47 6.69
CA GLU A 17 -21.83 42.53 5.76
C GLU A 17 -21.88 43.91 6.44
N ARG A 18 -22.19 43.96 7.74
CA ARG A 18 -22.12 45.21 8.51
C ARG A 18 -20.69 45.69 8.73
N VAL A 19 -19.72 44.78 8.87
CA VAL A 19 -18.30 45.14 9.05
C VAL A 19 -17.73 45.77 7.78
N LEU A 20 -18.10 45.26 6.60
CA LEU A 20 -17.69 45.84 5.31
C LEU A 20 -18.30 47.23 5.05
N VAL A 21 -19.49 47.50 5.61
CA VAL A 21 -20.19 48.79 5.46
C VAL A 21 -19.77 49.83 6.51
N GLN A 22 -19.36 49.41 7.73
CA GLN A 22 -18.92 50.35 8.78
C GLN A 22 -17.47 50.85 8.60
N THR A 23 -16.63 50.18 7.83
CA THR A 23 -15.30 50.68 7.44
C THR A 23 -15.40 51.51 6.16
N GLY A 24 -15.92 52.72 6.26
CA GLY A 24 -16.18 53.64 5.13
C GLY A 24 -14.96 54.15 4.33
N ASP A 25 -13.79 53.51 4.44
CA ASP A 25 -12.55 53.88 3.74
C ASP A 25 -11.87 52.66 3.08
N ILE A 26 -12.60 51.93 2.20
CA ILE A 26 -12.05 50.82 1.39
C ILE A 26 -11.96 51.16 -0.11
N VAL A 27 -12.01 52.44 -0.46
CA VAL A 27 -11.60 52.88 -1.80
C VAL A 27 -10.18 53.41 -1.72
N GLY A 28 -9.19 52.55 -2.04
CA GLY A 28 -7.77 52.94 -2.15
C GLY A 28 -6.78 52.21 -1.24
N THR A 29 -7.24 51.35 -0.33
CA THR A 29 -6.33 50.58 0.55
C THR A 29 -5.70 49.41 -0.23
N SER A 30 -4.36 49.31 -0.20
CA SER A 30 -3.67 48.17 -0.82
C SER A 30 -4.12 46.84 -0.19
N ARG A 31 -4.12 45.76 -0.99
CA ARG A 31 -4.63 44.44 -0.60
C ARG A 31 -3.95 43.88 0.66
N SER A 32 -2.66 44.15 0.87
CA SER A 32 -1.92 43.82 2.09
C SER A 32 -2.37 44.63 3.32
N GLY A 33 -2.84 45.85 3.12
CA GLY A 33 -3.40 46.71 4.18
C GLY A 33 -4.73 46.20 4.74
N LEU A 34 -5.57 45.55 3.92
CA LEU A 34 -6.84 44.96 4.36
C LEU A 34 -6.59 43.79 5.34
N LEU A 35 -5.66 42.90 5.02
CA LEU A 35 -5.30 41.75 5.86
C LEU A 35 -4.64 42.19 7.17
N GLY A 36 -3.80 43.23 7.14
CA GLY A 36 -3.20 43.81 8.35
C GLY A 36 -4.24 44.40 9.32
N ARG A 37 -5.27 45.07 8.78
CA ARG A 37 -6.38 45.62 9.59
C ARG A 37 -7.28 44.52 10.15
N LEU A 38 -7.55 43.46 9.38
CA LEU A 38 -8.31 42.29 9.85
C LEU A 38 -7.58 41.58 11.00
N ALA A 39 -6.25 41.43 10.89
CA ALA A 39 -5.42 40.82 11.94
C ALA A 39 -5.49 41.63 13.25
N GLY A 40 -5.42 42.96 13.17
CA GLY A 40 -5.56 43.84 14.33
C GLY A 40 -6.92 43.71 15.01
N TRP A 41 -8.01 43.62 14.23
CA TRP A 41 -9.36 43.44 14.76
C TRP A 41 -9.54 42.06 15.45
N ILE A 42 -9.04 40.97 14.85
CA ILE A 42 -9.08 39.62 15.43
C ILE A 42 -8.36 39.58 16.78
N THR A 43 -7.23 40.29 16.92
CA THR A 43 -6.47 40.29 18.18
C THR A 43 -7.13 41.06 19.33
N GLY A 44 -8.09 41.95 19.03
CA GLY A 44 -8.77 42.79 20.03
C GLY A 44 -10.17 42.33 20.43
N SER A 45 -10.74 41.29 19.80
CA SER A 45 -12.17 40.99 19.90
C SER A 45 -12.54 40.00 21.01
N THR A 46 -13.78 40.07 21.50
CA THR A 46 -14.29 39.15 22.55
C THR A 46 -14.68 37.77 21.98
N ALA A 47 -15.10 36.82 22.83
CA ALA A 47 -15.32 35.42 22.41
C ALA A 47 -16.46 35.24 21.39
N ARG A 48 -17.51 36.07 21.42
CA ARG A 48 -18.61 36.04 20.44
C ARG A 48 -18.16 36.59 19.08
N ASP A 49 -17.34 37.64 19.12
CA ASP A 49 -16.73 38.26 17.94
C ASP A 49 -15.71 37.33 17.27
N ASN A 50 -15.10 36.39 18.00
CA ASN A 50 -14.13 35.46 17.44
C ASN A 50 -14.73 34.54 16.36
N ARG A 51 -15.99 34.12 16.47
CA ARG A 51 -16.61 33.29 15.43
C ARG A 51 -16.86 34.10 14.15
N ASP A 52 -17.34 35.33 14.31
CA ASP A 52 -17.58 36.23 13.18
C ASP A 52 -16.25 36.66 12.54
N ALA A 53 -15.20 36.82 13.35
CA ALA A 53 -13.85 37.09 12.88
C ALA A 53 -13.19 35.92 12.14
N HIS A 54 -13.47 34.69 12.59
CA HIS A 54 -13.10 33.49 11.83
C HIS A 54 -13.81 33.42 10.48
N MET A 55 -15.11 33.72 10.43
CA MET A 55 -15.86 33.71 9.18
C MET A 55 -15.39 34.81 8.24
N ALA A 56 -15.10 36.01 8.75
CA ALA A 56 -14.53 37.11 7.97
C ALA A 56 -13.13 36.77 7.42
N LEU A 57 -12.25 36.18 8.24
CA LEU A 57 -10.93 35.73 7.80
C LEU A 57 -11.03 34.62 6.74
N ARG A 58 -11.91 33.63 6.95
CA ARG A 58 -12.17 32.57 5.97
C ARG A 58 -12.67 33.17 4.66
N THR A 59 -13.64 34.08 4.70
CA THR A 59 -14.17 34.74 3.50
C THR A 59 -13.10 35.57 2.79
N ALA A 60 -12.26 36.30 3.54
CA ALA A 60 -11.16 37.06 2.95
C ALA A 60 -10.10 36.15 2.29
N VAL A 61 -9.75 35.03 2.94
CA VAL A 61 -8.83 34.03 2.40
C VAL A 61 -9.42 33.31 1.18
N VAL A 62 -10.71 33.00 1.18
CA VAL A 62 -11.42 32.43 0.03
C VAL A 62 -11.46 33.42 -1.13
N ALA A 63 -11.78 34.69 -0.84
CA ALA A 63 -11.87 35.73 -1.86
C ALA A 63 -10.51 36.04 -2.51
N GLU A 64 -9.43 36.02 -1.72
CA GLU A 64 -8.08 36.33 -2.22
C GLU A 64 -7.36 35.12 -2.83
N TYR A 65 -7.56 33.91 -2.28
CA TYR A 65 -6.76 32.72 -2.63
C TYR A 65 -7.59 31.51 -3.10
N GLY A 66 -8.90 31.69 -3.31
CA GLY A 66 -9.78 30.65 -3.85
C GLY A 66 -9.83 29.36 -3.01
N ALA A 67 -10.00 28.22 -3.68
CA ALA A 67 -10.11 26.91 -3.05
C ALA A 67 -8.82 26.47 -2.32
N GLU A 68 -7.66 26.98 -2.75
CA GLU A 68 -6.35 26.64 -2.17
C GLU A 68 -6.15 27.34 -0.81
N GLY A 69 -6.62 28.59 -0.68
CA GLY A 69 -6.70 29.27 0.61
C GLY A 69 -7.56 28.52 1.63
N VAL A 70 -8.65 27.89 1.19
CA VAL A 70 -9.52 27.07 2.05
C VAL A 70 -8.81 25.80 2.53
N GLN A 71 -8.04 25.15 1.66
CA GLN A 71 -7.26 23.97 2.04
C GLN A 71 -6.14 24.31 3.02
N ALA A 72 -5.44 25.44 2.84
CA ALA A 72 -4.44 25.92 3.79
C ALA A 72 -5.07 26.23 5.17
N PHE A 73 -6.23 26.88 5.17
CA PHE A 73 -7.00 27.19 6.39
C PHE A 73 -7.40 25.90 7.15
N ARG A 74 -7.73 24.84 6.42
CA ARG A 74 -8.04 23.50 6.95
C ARG A 74 -6.81 22.76 7.46
N GLY A 75 -5.73 22.74 6.69
CA GLY A 75 -4.48 22.03 7.02
C GLY A 75 -3.83 22.54 8.30
N LEU A 76 -4.01 23.83 8.61
CA LEU A 76 -3.54 24.43 9.88
C LEU A 76 -4.48 24.16 11.08
N GLY A 77 -5.55 23.38 10.90
CA GLY A 77 -6.51 23.04 11.95
C GLY A 77 -7.36 24.23 12.43
N LEU A 78 -7.37 25.33 11.68
CA LEU A 78 -8.01 26.58 12.11
C LEU A 78 -9.54 26.52 11.99
N GLU A 79 -10.06 25.74 11.04
CA GLU A 79 -11.50 25.47 10.94
C GLU A 79 -12.02 24.72 12.19
N GLN A 80 -11.31 23.70 12.67
CA GLN A 80 -11.66 23.01 13.91
C GLN A 80 -11.51 23.91 15.14
N ARG A 81 -10.47 24.75 15.18
CA ARG A 81 -10.28 25.72 16.28
C ARG A 81 -11.40 26.76 16.34
N ALA A 82 -11.82 27.27 15.18
CA ALA A 82 -12.95 28.18 15.04
C ALA A 82 -14.26 27.56 15.53
N LEU A 83 -14.51 26.30 15.16
CA LEU A 83 -15.68 25.55 15.60
C LEU A 83 -15.65 25.24 17.11
N SER A 84 -14.47 25.11 17.70
CA SER A 84 -14.27 24.87 19.13
C SER A 84 -14.29 26.12 20.01
N GLY A 85 -14.44 27.32 19.43
CA GLY A 85 -14.43 28.59 20.16
C GLY A 85 -13.05 28.99 20.73
N ARG A 86 -11.97 28.37 20.29
CA ARG A 86 -10.61 28.72 20.73
C ARG A 86 -10.15 30.00 20.02
N ARG A 87 -9.56 30.94 20.77
CA ARG A 87 -9.06 32.21 20.24
C ARG A 87 -7.89 31.99 19.28
N LEU A 88 -7.89 32.72 18.17
CA LEU A 88 -6.68 32.90 17.36
C LEU A 88 -5.79 33.94 18.04
N ASN A 89 -4.49 33.82 17.80
CA ASN A 89 -3.53 34.83 18.17
C ASN A 89 -2.90 35.36 16.87
N ALA A 90 -2.15 36.45 16.98
CA ALA A 90 -1.49 37.08 15.83
C ALA A 90 -0.62 36.10 15.03
N GLU A 91 -0.05 35.10 15.70
CA GLU A 91 0.82 34.10 15.07
C GLU A 91 0.05 33.15 14.15
N HIS A 92 -1.14 32.70 14.55
CA HIS A 92 -1.99 31.87 13.67
C HIS A 92 -2.42 32.65 12.41
N VAL A 93 -2.74 33.94 12.53
CA VAL A 93 -3.13 34.77 11.39
C VAL A 93 -1.95 34.99 10.44
N ARG A 94 -0.75 35.24 10.99
CA ARG A 94 0.49 35.34 10.21
C ARG A 94 0.80 34.04 9.46
N GLN A 95 0.65 32.89 10.11
CA GLN A 95 0.88 31.58 9.47
C GLN A 95 -0.07 31.32 8.29
N VAL A 96 -1.33 31.74 8.37
CA VAL A 96 -2.28 31.65 7.24
C VAL A 96 -1.83 32.52 6.07
N ILE A 97 -1.48 33.78 6.36
CA ILE A 97 -1.06 34.74 5.33
C ILE A 97 0.22 34.25 4.64
N ASP A 98 1.22 33.81 5.42
CA ASP A 98 2.49 33.31 4.88
C ASP A 98 2.29 32.02 4.06
N THR A 99 1.43 31.11 4.52
CA THR A 99 1.12 29.88 3.79
C THR A 99 0.38 30.18 2.48
N ALA A 100 -0.60 31.07 2.50
CA ALA A 100 -1.34 31.47 1.31
C ALA A 100 -0.47 32.25 0.31
N ALA A 101 0.41 33.13 0.78
CA ALA A 101 1.38 33.84 -0.06
C ALA A 101 2.38 32.88 -0.71
N ARG A 102 2.86 31.85 0.02
CA ARG A 102 3.72 30.80 -0.54
C ARG A 102 2.99 29.98 -1.61
N LEU A 103 1.73 29.60 -1.38
CA LEU A 103 0.92 28.90 -2.37
C LEU A 103 0.72 29.74 -3.64
N ASN A 104 0.47 31.04 -3.51
CA ASN A 104 0.30 31.94 -4.65
C ASN A 104 1.61 32.16 -5.42
N ALA A 105 2.76 32.23 -4.74
CA ALA A 105 4.08 32.29 -5.38
C ALA A 105 4.41 31.01 -6.18
N LEU A 106 3.82 29.87 -5.79
CA LEU A 106 3.93 28.59 -6.51
C LEU A 106 2.95 28.47 -7.69
N ALA A 107 1.99 29.39 -7.85
CA ALA A 107 1.05 29.39 -8.97
C ALA A 107 1.70 29.83 -10.30
N GLY A 108 2.76 30.64 -10.27
CA GLY A 108 3.52 31.07 -11.45
C GLY A 108 4.23 29.92 -12.19
N PRO A 109 5.03 29.08 -11.49
CA PRO A 109 5.63 27.87 -12.07
C PRO A 109 4.60 26.88 -12.64
N ARG A 110 3.46 26.73 -11.97
CA ARG A 110 2.36 25.84 -12.41
C ARG A 110 1.74 26.26 -13.75
N ALA A 111 1.57 27.56 -13.99
CA ALA A 111 1.08 28.07 -15.27
C ALA A 111 2.06 27.77 -16.41
N ALA A 112 3.37 27.89 -16.17
CA ALA A 112 4.40 27.57 -17.17
C ALA A 112 4.50 26.07 -17.49
N VAL A 113 4.26 25.20 -16.51
CA VAL A 113 4.20 23.74 -16.73
C VAL A 113 2.95 23.37 -17.54
N LEU A 114 1.81 24.03 -17.30
CA LEU A 114 0.56 23.80 -18.03
C LEU A 114 0.56 24.40 -19.45
N ASP A 115 1.16 25.58 -19.66
CA ASP A 115 1.30 26.22 -20.98
C ASP A 115 2.26 25.45 -21.91
N GLY A 116 3.19 24.66 -21.35
CA GLY A 116 4.02 23.74 -22.13
C GLY A 116 3.31 22.47 -22.63
N MET A 117 2.04 22.24 -22.26
CA MET A 117 1.29 20.99 -22.52
C MET A 117 0.44 21.06 -23.81
N GLY A 118 1.03 21.49 -24.93
CA GLY A 118 0.36 21.48 -26.23
C GLY A 118 -0.33 20.15 -26.57
N ALA A 119 -1.52 20.27 -27.19
CA ALA A 119 -2.42 19.24 -27.74
C ALA A 119 -2.11 17.77 -27.38
N LEU A 120 -2.55 17.34 -26.19
CA LEU A 120 -2.58 15.92 -25.81
C LEU A 120 -3.93 15.27 -26.20
N PRO A 121 -3.97 13.97 -26.53
CA PRO A 121 -5.20 13.25 -26.85
C PRO A 121 -6.12 13.13 -25.60
N ALA A 122 -7.38 12.77 -25.85
CA ALA A 122 -8.51 12.57 -24.91
C ALA A 122 -8.30 12.92 -23.42
N ARG A 123 -9.18 13.76 -22.87
CA ARG A 123 -9.11 14.40 -21.53
C ARG A 123 -8.61 13.53 -20.36
N SER A 124 -8.82 12.21 -20.36
CA SER A 124 -8.32 11.27 -19.35
C SER A 124 -6.79 11.10 -19.36
N ASP A 125 -6.17 11.05 -20.55
CA ASP A 125 -4.72 10.85 -20.70
C ASP A 125 -3.94 12.08 -20.29
N ALA A 126 -4.44 13.27 -20.66
CA ALA A 126 -3.86 14.54 -20.25
C ALA A 126 -3.90 14.75 -18.73
N LEU A 127 -4.98 14.33 -18.06
CA LEU A 127 -5.13 14.43 -16.60
C LEU A 127 -4.22 13.44 -15.86
N ALA A 128 -4.17 12.19 -16.32
CA ALA A 128 -3.25 11.19 -15.78
C ALA A 128 -1.79 11.64 -15.94
N MET A 129 -1.46 12.21 -17.10
CA MET A 129 -0.12 12.71 -17.37
C MET A 129 0.21 13.97 -16.55
N ALA A 130 -0.75 14.86 -16.34
CA ALA A 130 -0.59 16.00 -15.43
C ALA A 130 -0.33 15.55 -13.99
N VAL A 131 -1.06 14.53 -13.52
CA VAL A 131 -0.88 13.92 -12.20
C VAL A 131 0.51 13.31 -12.05
N VAL A 132 0.93 12.51 -13.04
CA VAL A 132 2.26 11.88 -13.04
C VAL A 132 3.34 12.94 -13.05
N LYS A 133 3.22 13.98 -13.89
CA LYS A 133 4.17 15.09 -13.95
C LYS A 133 4.23 15.88 -12.65
N LEU A 134 3.08 16.25 -12.07
CA LEU A 134 3.00 16.99 -10.81
C LEU A 134 3.58 16.18 -9.64
N GLY A 135 3.24 14.89 -9.58
CA GLY A 135 3.83 13.99 -8.60
C GLY A 135 5.33 13.84 -8.82
N LEU A 136 5.83 13.69 -10.04
CA LEU A 136 7.27 13.60 -10.30
C LEU A 136 8.04 14.89 -9.97
N LEU A 137 7.42 16.06 -10.13
CA LEU A 137 8.04 17.36 -9.87
C LEU A 137 8.05 17.77 -8.39
N GLY A 138 7.19 17.18 -7.55
CA GLY A 138 7.17 17.46 -6.10
C GLY A 138 6.70 18.88 -5.74
N GLU A 139 5.93 19.54 -6.60
CA GLU A 139 5.45 20.90 -6.34
C GLU A 139 4.36 20.93 -5.25
N GLY A 140 4.40 21.94 -4.37
CA GLY A 140 3.31 22.21 -3.42
C GLY A 140 3.44 21.62 -2.01
N SER A 141 4.57 21.86 -1.31
CA SER A 141 4.86 21.39 0.07
C SER A 141 5.17 19.90 0.25
N VAL A 142 5.48 19.23 -0.86
CA VAL A 142 5.77 17.79 -0.89
C VAL A 142 7.22 17.51 -0.49
N ARG A 143 7.45 16.41 0.22
CA ARG A 143 8.79 15.94 0.59
C ARG A 143 9.53 15.57 -0.70
N ILE A 144 10.52 16.38 -1.09
CA ILE A 144 11.32 16.14 -2.29
C ILE A 144 12.34 15.02 -1.98
N GLY A 145 11.92 13.77 -2.18
CA GLY A 145 12.77 12.57 -2.07
C GLY A 145 12.89 11.82 -3.39
N ASP A 146 13.68 10.74 -3.42
CA ASP A 146 13.79 9.87 -4.60
C ASP A 146 12.56 8.98 -4.82
N HIS A 147 11.71 8.84 -3.79
CA HIS A 147 10.50 8.02 -3.82
C HIS A 147 9.26 8.90 -3.98
N PRO A 148 8.50 8.80 -5.09
CA PRO A 148 7.33 9.64 -5.32
C PRO A 148 6.09 9.14 -4.55
N VAL A 149 6.22 8.87 -3.25
CA VAL A 149 5.19 8.27 -2.36
C VAL A 149 3.82 8.96 -2.49
N GLU A 150 3.78 10.25 -2.78
CA GLU A 150 2.60 11.06 -3.01
C GLU A 150 1.73 10.61 -4.20
N LEU A 151 2.33 10.03 -5.24
CA LEU A 151 1.59 9.43 -6.36
C LEU A 151 0.66 8.30 -5.88
N TRP A 152 1.00 7.68 -4.75
CA TRP A 152 0.29 6.55 -4.15
C TRP A 152 -0.42 6.88 -2.84
N ALA A 153 -0.02 7.96 -2.17
CA ALA A 153 -0.59 8.42 -0.90
C ALA A 153 -1.76 9.39 -1.10
N ALA A 154 -1.88 10.03 -2.26
CA ALA A 154 -3.03 10.86 -2.58
C ALA A 154 -4.28 9.97 -2.74
N LYS A 155 -4.96 9.68 -1.62
CA LYS A 155 -6.40 9.39 -1.60
C LYS A 155 -7.18 10.45 -2.40
N ASP A 156 -6.61 11.64 -2.52
CA ASP A 156 -7.07 12.75 -3.34
C ASP A 156 -6.99 12.49 -4.85
N LEU A 157 -6.18 11.57 -5.36
CA LEU A 157 -6.13 11.35 -6.81
C LEU A 157 -7.41 10.72 -7.33
N SER A 158 -7.93 9.69 -6.66
CA SER A 158 -9.23 9.11 -7.01
C SER A 158 -10.39 10.08 -6.73
N GLN A 159 -10.31 10.91 -5.69
CA GLN A 159 -11.33 11.93 -5.41
C GLN A 159 -11.29 13.13 -6.40
N ARG A 160 -10.12 13.46 -6.94
CA ARG A 160 -9.94 14.57 -7.90
C ARG A 160 -10.19 14.15 -9.33
N THR A 161 -9.97 12.88 -9.67
CA THR A 161 -10.19 12.39 -11.03
C THR A 161 -11.50 11.63 -11.17
N ASN A 162 -12.08 11.02 -10.12
CA ASN A 162 -13.30 10.18 -10.09
C ASN A 162 -13.42 9.11 -11.20
N GLU A 163 -12.46 9.01 -12.11
CA GLU A 163 -12.54 8.31 -13.38
C GLU A 163 -11.30 7.44 -13.63
N LEU A 164 -10.19 7.66 -12.91
CA LEU A 164 -8.96 6.90 -13.12
C LEU A 164 -8.77 5.83 -12.04
N ASP A 165 -8.85 4.57 -12.46
CA ASP A 165 -8.38 3.45 -11.64
C ASP A 165 -6.84 3.42 -11.58
N PHE A 166 -6.33 2.69 -10.60
CA PHE A 166 -4.90 2.66 -10.33
C PHE A 166 -4.08 1.91 -11.41
N TYR A 167 -4.71 1.02 -12.17
CA TYR A 167 -4.08 0.35 -13.32
C TYR A 167 -3.93 1.27 -14.51
N GLN A 168 -4.88 2.17 -14.73
CA GLN A 168 -4.78 3.21 -15.76
C GLN A 168 -3.63 4.18 -15.45
N VAL A 169 -3.46 4.61 -14.20
CA VAL A 169 -2.30 5.42 -13.80
C VAL A 169 -0.98 4.68 -14.09
N SER A 170 -0.93 3.38 -13.77
CA SER A 170 0.24 2.54 -14.05
C SER A 170 0.53 2.44 -15.55
N ALA A 171 -0.48 2.23 -16.38
CA ALA A 171 -0.33 2.18 -17.84
C ALA A 171 0.25 3.49 -18.41
N GLN A 172 -0.17 4.64 -17.86
CA GLN A 172 0.32 5.96 -18.28
C GLN A 172 1.79 6.18 -17.88
N ILE A 173 2.21 5.68 -16.72
CA ILE A 173 3.62 5.71 -16.31
C ILE A 173 4.46 4.85 -17.26
N LEU A 174 3.98 3.67 -17.65
CA LEU A 174 4.67 2.80 -18.60
C LEU A 174 4.75 3.41 -20.01
N ALA A 175 3.70 4.10 -20.44
CA ALA A 175 3.72 4.85 -21.70
C ALA A 175 4.75 6.00 -21.63
N LEU A 176 4.81 6.73 -20.50
CA LEU A 176 5.80 7.78 -20.29
C LEU A 176 7.25 7.27 -20.33
N ASP A 177 7.50 6.04 -19.84
CA ASP A 177 8.83 5.39 -19.91
C ASP A 177 9.27 5.08 -21.35
N GLN A 178 8.33 4.87 -22.27
CA GLN A 178 8.65 4.65 -23.70
C GLN A 178 9.19 5.92 -24.35
N ASP A 179 8.71 7.09 -23.93
CA ASP A 179 9.15 8.42 -24.38
C ASP A 179 10.06 9.13 -23.36
N ARG A 180 10.76 8.35 -22.54
CA ARG A 180 11.51 8.83 -21.36
C ARG A 180 12.48 9.98 -21.67
N ASP A 181 13.29 9.83 -22.71
CA ASP A 181 14.31 10.85 -23.03
C ASP A 181 13.66 12.15 -23.48
N THR A 182 12.62 12.08 -24.31
CA THR A 182 11.81 13.23 -24.71
C THR A 182 11.19 13.91 -23.49
N PHE A 183 10.58 13.12 -22.59
CA PHE A 183 10.01 13.64 -21.35
C PHE A 183 11.06 14.34 -20.49
N LEU A 184 12.22 13.72 -20.22
CA LEU A 184 13.27 14.30 -19.39
C LEU A 184 13.92 15.54 -20.01
N GLN A 185 13.93 15.67 -21.33
CA GLN A 185 14.37 16.89 -22.00
C GLN A 185 13.46 18.09 -21.70
N THR A 186 12.15 17.87 -21.49
CA THR A 186 11.21 18.93 -21.09
C THR A 186 11.43 19.42 -19.64
N ILE A 187 12.16 18.67 -18.82
CA ILE A 187 12.45 19.02 -17.43
C ILE A 187 13.67 19.95 -17.36
N PRO A 188 13.68 20.99 -16.51
CA PRO A 188 14.84 21.85 -16.29
C PRO A 188 16.09 21.03 -15.97
N ALA A 189 17.24 21.38 -16.58
CA ALA A 189 18.47 20.57 -16.50
C ALA A 189 18.88 20.20 -15.06
N GLY A 190 18.73 21.13 -14.11
CA GLY A 190 19.04 20.90 -12.69
C GLY A 190 18.11 19.90 -11.97
N GLN A 191 16.93 19.60 -12.53
CA GLN A 191 15.95 18.69 -11.95
C GLN A 191 15.90 17.32 -12.65
N ARG A 192 16.46 17.19 -13.86
CA ARG A 192 16.38 15.97 -14.68
C ARG A 192 16.85 14.71 -13.95
N ALA A 193 17.94 14.81 -13.20
CA ALA A 193 18.48 13.66 -12.46
C ALA A 193 17.51 13.17 -11.37
N LEU A 194 16.89 14.08 -10.63
CA LEU A 194 15.91 13.74 -9.60
C LEU A 194 14.63 13.16 -10.24
N VAL A 195 14.08 13.83 -11.26
CA VAL A 195 12.87 13.36 -11.96
C VAL A 195 13.12 12.01 -12.62
N GLY A 196 14.30 11.78 -13.18
CA GLY A 196 14.71 10.48 -13.72
C GLY A 196 14.67 9.36 -12.68
N ARG A 197 15.26 9.57 -11.49
CA ARG A 197 15.21 8.58 -10.40
C ARG A 197 13.78 8.33 -9.91
N ARG A 198 12.97 9.38 -9.81
CA ARG A 198 11.56 9.26 -9.43
C ARG A 198 10.74 8.50 -10.48
N LEU A 199 11.04 8.72 -11.77
CA LEU A 199 10.45 7.95 -12.87
C LEU A 199 10.86 6.48 -12.80
N ASP A 200 12.12 6.15 -12.49
CA ASP A 200 12.54 4.76 -12.28
C ASP A 200 11.72 4.05 -11.20
N GLN A 201 11.50 4.72 -10.07
CA GLN A 201 10.68 4.20 -8.99
C GLN A 201 9.21 4.01 -9.43
N ALA A 202 8.66 4.97 -10.16
CA ALA A 202 7.30 4.92 -10.67
C ALA A 202 7.10 3.79 -11.68
N VAL A 203 8.06 3.60 -12.60
CA VAL A 203 8.03 2.55 -13.61
C VAL A 203 8.08 1.16 -12.99
N ASP A 204 8.96 0.96 -12.01
CA ASP A 204 9.04 -0.34 -11.31
C ASP A 204 7.73 -0.68 -10.56
N ILE A 205 7.09 0.31 -9.93
CA ILE A 205 5.76 0.14 -9.35
C ILE A 205 4.71 -0.14 -10.41
N ALA A 206 4.70 0.61 -11.52
CA ALA A 206 3.74 0.42 -12.59
C ALA A 206 3.85 -0.99 -13.22
N ARG A 207 5.07 -1.52 -13.39
CA ARG A 207 5.30 -2.92 -13.82
C ARG A 207 4.77 -3.92 -12.80
N THR A 208 4.93 -3.64 -11.51
CA THR A 208 4.35 -4.46 -10.43
C THR A 208 2.82 -4.45 -10.48
N CYS A 209 2.22 -3.28 -10.73
CA CYS A 209 0.77 -3.16 -10.89
C CYS A 209 0.25 -3.93 -12.11
N ALA A 210 0.96 -3.84 -13.24
CA ALA A 210 0.62 -4.59 -14.44
C ALA A 210 0.70 -6.11 -14.21
N ALA A 211 1.70 -6.59 -13.44
CA ALA A 211 1.79 -8.00 -13.06
C ALA A 211 0.62 -8.44 -12.18
N LEU A 212 0.24 -7.63 -11.18
CA LEU A 212 -0.94 -7.87 -10.34
C LEU A 212 -2.24 -7.88 -11.16
N GLN A 213 -2.40 -6.94 -12.09
CA GLN A 213 -3.57 -6.85 -12.97
C GLN A 213 -3.69 -8.05 -13.89
N GLY A 214 -2.60 -8.42 -14.58
CA GLY A 214 -2.57 -9.59 -15.46
C GLY A 214 -2.85 -10.89 -14.72
N ASP A 215 -2.67 -10.87 -13.40
CA ASP A 215 -2.95 -11.97 -12.50
C ASP A 215 -4.29 -11.84 -11.76
N GLY A 216 -5.13 -10.90 -12.18
CA GLY A 216 -6.50 -10.72 -11.71
C GLY A 216 -6.62 -10.16 -10.30
N PHE A 217 -5.60 -9.49 -9.74
CA PHE A 217 -5.78 -8.77 -8.47
C PHE A 217 -6.69 -7.55 -8.66
N LYS A 218 -7.48 -7.22 -7.63
CA LYS A 218 -8.32 -6.03 -7.61
C LYS A 218 -7.48 -4.76 -7.46
N ALA A 219 -7.93 -3.67 -8.07
CA ALA A 219 -7.23 -2.38 -8.06
C ALA A 219 -6.93 -1.87 -6.64
N ASP A 220 -7.89 -1.99 -5.71
CA ASP A 220 -7.71 -1.60 -4.30
C ASP A 220 -6.58 -2.37 -3.61
N TYR A 221 -6.42 -3.65 -3.94
CA TYR A 221 -5.33 -4.45 -3.39
C TYR A 221 -3.98 -3.99 -3.94
N ALA A 222 -3.89 -3.82 -5.27
CA ALA A 222 -2.68 -3.37 -5.95
C ALA A 222 -2.26 -1.97 -5.47
N GLN A 223 -3.22 -1.05 -5.31
CA GLN A 223 -2.97 0.29 -4.78
C GLN A 223 -2.40 0.22 -3.35
N GLY A 224 -3.04 -0.53 -2.46
CA GLY A 224 -2.57 -0.66 -1.08
C GLY A 224 -1.17 -1.28 -0.98
N LEU A 225 -0.94 -2.37 -1.73
CA LEU A 225 0.35 -3.06 -1.78
C LEU A 225 1.47 -2.15 -2.29
N THR A 226 1.28 -1.50 -3.43
CA THR A 226 2.31 -0.65 -4.06
C THR A 226 2.58 0.63 -3.29
N ARG A 227 1.56 1.20 -2.65
CA ARG A 227 1.74 2.27 -1.66
C ARG A 227 2.66 1.82 -0.53
N HIS A 228 2.48 0.59 -0.03
CA HIS A 228 3.35 0.07 1.02
C HIS A 228 4.75 -0.27 0.53
N ILE A 229 4.94 -0.77 -0.71
CA ILE A 229 6.27 -0.90 -1.33
C ILE A 229 7.01 0.44 -1.31
N MET A 230 6.36 1.51 -1.79
CA MET A 230 6.95 2.85 -1.78
C MET A 230 7.20 3.38 -0.37
N GLY A 231 6.26 3.15 0.56
CA GLY A 231 6.41 3.58 1.95
C GLY A 231 7.58 2.91 2.68
N ILE A 232 7.80 1.60 2.47
CA ILE A 232 8.94 0.91 3.10
C ILE A 232 10.28 1.30 2.46
N ARG A 233 10.29 1.64 1.17
CA ARG A 233 11.47 2.22 0.50
C ARG A 233 11.85 3.59 1.10
N ASP A 234 10.87 4.48 1.24
CA ASP A 234 11.05 5.82 1.83
C ASP A 234 11.46 5.75 3.30
N ALA A 235 10.94 4.78 4.04
CA ALA A 235 11.29 4.54 5.43
C ALA A 235 12.70 3.93 5.63
N GLY A 236 13.46 3.67 4.56
CA GLY A 236 14.83 3.18 4.66
C GLY A 236 14.95 1.68 4.96
N LEU A 237 13.85 0.90 4.87
CA LEU A 237 13.85 -0.51 5.27
C LEU A 237 14.62 -1.37 4.26
N VAL A 238 14.46 -1.11 2.97
CA VAL A 238 15.01 -1.94 1.89
C VAL A 238 16.52 -1.76 1.72
N GLN A 239 17.06 -0.61 2.12
CA GLN A 239 18.49 -0.28 2.07
C GLN A 239 19.29 -1.09 3.10
N ARG A 240 18.60 -1.78 4.01
CA ARG A 240 19.20 -2.59 5.06
C ARG A 240 19.23 -4.07 4.72
N PHE A 241 18.58 -4.49 3.64
CA PHE A 241 18.61 -5.88 3.23
C PHE A 241 20.04 -6.33 2.91
N PRO A 242 20.37 -7.60 3.19
CA PRO A 242 21.63 -8.18 2.74
C PRO A 242 21.66 -8.18 1.20
N THR A 243 22.86 -8.16 0.62
CA THR A 243 23.01 -8.27 -0.84
C THR A 243 22.71 -9.69 -1.33
N GLY A 244 22.94 -10.69 -0.49
CA GLY A 244 22.58 -12.08 -0.76
C GLY A 244 22.45 -12.91 0.50
N MET A 245 21.72 -14.00 0.41
CA MET A 245 21.64 -15.04 1.42
C MET A 245 21.95 -16.39 0.77
N GLN A 246 22.92 -17.11 1.31
CA GLN A 246 23.36 -18.40 0.79
C GLN A 246 23.03 -19.51 1.80
N CYS A 247 22.68 -20.68 1.30
CA CYS A 247 22.64 -21.89 2.12
C CYS A 247 23.99 -22.60 2.01
N PRO A 248 24.69 -22.87 3.13
CA PRO A 248 25.89 -23.68 3.09
C PRO A 248 25.61 -25.05 2.47
N LYS A 249 26.52 -25.54 1.62
CA LYS A 249 26.39 -26.84 0.96
C LYS A 249 26.13 -27.95 1.98
N GLY A 250 25.08 -28.74 1.77
CA GLY A 250 24.70 -29.83 2.66
C GLY A 250 23.86 -29.39 3.88
N GLN A 251 23.48 -28.12 3.97
CA GLN A 251 22.59 -27.58 5.02
C GLN A 251 21.21 -27.18 4.50
N GLU A 252 20.84 -27.61 3.29
CA GLU A 252 19.56 -27.27 2.66
C GLU A 252 18.39 -27.77 3.54
N THR A 253 18.53 -28.95 4.14
CA THR A 253 17.54 -29.54 5.06
C THR A 253 17.51 -28.88 6.43
N ALA A 254 18.58 -28.20 6.87
CA ALA A 254 18.58 -27.39 8.08
C ALA A 254 17.92 -26.03 7.85
N GLY A 255 17.95 -25.51 6.61
CA GLY A 255 17.38 -24.21 6.29
C GLY A 255 18.17 -23.03 6.86
N ALA A 256 19.44 -23.22 7.20
CA ALA A 256 20.28 -22.14 7.71
C ALA A 256 20.76 -21.26 6.54
N LEU A 257 20.20 -20.06 6.41
CA LEU A 257 20.68 -19.05 5.47
C LEU A 257 21.70 -18.13 6.14
N ARG A 258 22.74 -17.76 5.40
CA ARG A 258 23.79 -16.83 5.84
C ARG A 258 23.95 -15.71 4.82
N ASP A 259 24.18 -14.49 5.27
CA ASP A 259 24.43 -13.35 4.40
C ASP A 259 25.83 -13.36 3.77
N GLU A 260 26.16 -12.31 3.03
CA GLU A 260 27.49 -12.09 2.46
C GLU A 260 28.63 -12.01 3.51
N ASN A 261 28.30 -11.79 4.79
CA ASN A 261 29.24 -11.73 5.92
C ASN A 261 29.28 -13.03 6.73
N GLY A 262 28.57 -14.08 6.32
CA GLY A 262 28.46 -15.36 7.01
C GLY A 262 27.55 -15.36 8.24
N ARG A 263 26.82 -14.27 8.50
CA ARG A 263 25.86 -14.12 9.60
C ARG A 263 24.55 -14.81 9.27
N SER A 264 24.05 -15.64 10.18
CA SER A 264 22.78 -16.36 9.98
C SER A 264 21.61 -15.38 9.91
N PHE A 265 20.89 -15.38 8.78
CA PHE A 265 19.73 -14.53 8.47
C PHE A 265 19.97 -13.01 8.59
N ASP A 266 21.22 -12.56 8.75
CA ASP A 266 21.61 -11.15 8.98
C ASP A 266 20.62 -10.38 9.88
N HIS A 267 20.08 -9.26 9.41
CA HIS A 267 19.11 -8.43 10.10
C HIS A 267 17.67 -8.82 9.76
N CYS A 268 17.41 -10.03 9.25
CA CYS A 268 16.04 -10.51 9.06
C CYS A 268 15.40 -10.99 10.38
N ARG A 269 16.19 -11.24 11.43
CA ARG A 269 15.75 -11.79 12.72
C ARG A 269 16.45 -11.13 13.92
N GLY A 270 15.81 -11.14 15.09
CA GLY A 270 16.39 -10.66 16.35
C GLY A 270 16.16 -9.17 16.65
N SER A 271 16.76 -8.67 17.73
CA SER A 271 16.50 -7.34 18.31
C SER A 271 16.71 -6.14 17.37
N GLY A 272 17.50 -6.30 16.31
CA GLY A 272 17.75 -5.29 15.28
C GLY A 272 17.03 -5.52 13.95
N SER A 273 16.11 -6.49 13.87
CA SER A 273 15.63 -7.02 12.60
C SER A 273 14.84 -6.02 11.76
N HIS A 274 14.71 -6.28 10.45
CA HIS A 274 13.79 -5.59 9.55
C HIS A 274 12.35 -5.57 10.06
N VAL A 275 11.91 -6.59 10.79
CA VAL A 275 10.55 -6.71 11.33
C VAL A 275 10.31 -5.72 12.48
N VAL A 276 11.34 -5.36 13.26
CA VAL A 276 11.25 -4.27 14.25
C VAL A 276 10.96 -2.93 13.57
N HIS A 277 11.61 -2.67 12.44
CA HIS A 277 11.42 -1.41 11.70
C HIS A 277 10.11 -1.43 10.90
N LEU A 278 9.71 -2.60 10.39
CA LEU A 278 8.40 -2.80 9.78
C LEU A 278 7.27 -2.56 10.78
N ASP A 279 7.39 -3.06 12.02
CA ASP A 279 6.40 -2.82 13.07
C ASP A 279 6.26 -1.33 13.40
N LYS A 280 7.38 -0.60 13.46
CA LYS A 280 7.34 0.86 13.61
C LYS A 280 6.57 1.51 12.45
N TYR A 281 6.91 1.18 11.21
CA TYR A 281 6.22 1.69 10.02
C TYR A 281 4.72 1.35 10.06
N MET A 282 4.35 0.10 10.34
CA MET A 282 2.96 -0.34 10.44
C MET A 282 2.18 0.47 11.47
N ARG A 283 2.74 0.70 12.66
CA ARG A 283 2.10 1.50 13.71
C ARG A 283 1.83 2.94 13.26
N GLU A 284 2.79 3.55 12.56
CA GLU A 284 2.62 4.90 11.97
C GLU A 284 1.50 4.94 10.92
N GLN A 285 1.23 3.82 10.25
CA GLN A 285 0.12 3.66 9.30
C GLN A 285 -1.20 3.18 9.94
N GLY A 286 -1.25 3.01 11.27
CA GLY A 286 -2.43 2.46 11.97
C GLY A 286 -2.70 0.98 11.71
N LEU A 287 -1.66 0.23 11.32
CA LEU A 287 -1.66 -1.20 11.01
C LEU A 287 -1.05 -2.02 12.17
N SER A 288 -1.01 -3.35 12.05
CA SER A 288 -0.68 -4.25 13.17
C SER A 288 0.24 -5.41 12.76
N GLN A 289 1.52 -5.30 13.12
CA GLN A 289 2.44 -6.45 13.01
C GLN A 289 2.04 -7.57 13.97
N LYS A 290 1.39 -7.26 15.10
CA LYS A 290 0.84 -8.29 16.01
C LYS A 290 -0.18 -9.18 15.31
N ALA A 291 -1.01 -8.64 14.41
CA ALA A 291 -1.93 -9.43 13.62
C ALA A 291 -1.19 -10.38 12.66
N ILE A 292 -0.12 -9.91 12.01
CA ILE A 292 0.75 -10.75 11.17
C ILE A 292 1.44 -11.84 11.99
N ALA A 293 2.05 -11.48 13.12
CA ALA A 293 2.69 -12.44 14.02
C ALA A 293 1.71 -13.53 14.49
N ARG A 294 0.47 -13.13 14.82
CA ARG A 294 -0.57 -14.09 15.23
C ARG A 294 -1.00 -14.98 14.07
N TRP A 295 -1.17 -14.42 12.87
CA TRP A 295 -1.45 -15.21 11.68
C TRP A 295 -0.32 -16.21 11.40
N GLY A 296 0.94 -15.76 11.40
CA GLY A 296 2.11 -16.64 11.19
C GLY A 296 2.18 -17.77 12.21
N SER A 297 1.81 -17.50 13.48
CA SER A 297 1.70 -18.56 14.50
C SER A 297 0.58 -19.56 14.23
N ASP A 298 -0.58 -19.07 13.79
CA ASP A 298 -1.73 -19.92 13.45
C ASP A 298 -1.41 -20.78 12.21
N GLN A 299 -0.77 -20.19 11.19
CA GLN A 299 -0.29 -20.87 9.97
C GLN A 299 0.73 -21.96 10.28
N ALA A 300 1.72 -21.64 11.13
CA ALA A 300 2.80 -22.54 11.52
C ALA A 300 2.31 -23.77 12.31
N GLY A 301 1.23 -23.63 13.09
CA GLY A 301 0.66 -24.75 13.84
C GLY A 301 -0.23 -25.64 12.99
N ASP A 302 -1.08 -25.03 12.17
CA ASP A 302 -1.96 -25.72 11.23
C ASP A 302 -2.34 -24.74 10.10
N SER A 303 -1.97 -25.09 8.86
CA SER A 303 -2.29 -24.31 7.66
C SER A 303 -3.80 -24.18 7.38
N TRP A 304 -4.62 -24.92 8.12
CA TRP A 304 -6.08 -24.84 8.14
C TRP A 304 -6.62 -24.46 9.52
N SER A 305 -5.83 -23.83 10.38
CA SER A 305 -6.33 -23.18 11.59
C SER A 305 -7.25 -22.00 11.25
N GLN A 306 -7.94 -21.45 12.25
CA GLN A 306 -8.81 -20.28 12.08
C GLN A 306 -8.09 -19.08 11.45
N GLY A 307 -6.89 -18.73 11.94
CA GLY A 307 -6.14 -17.58 11.41
C GLY A 307 -5.61 -17.83 10.01
N ALA A 308 -5.14 -19.04 9.73
CA ALA A 308 -4.69 -19.42 8.38
C ALA A 308 -5.85 -19.33 7.37
N ARG A 309 -7.03 -19.86 7.73
CA ARG A 309 -8.26 -19.76 6.93
C ARG A 309 -8.72 -18.33 6.69
N ALA A 310 -8.66 -17.48 7.73
CA ALA A 310 -8.98 -16.07 7.60
C ALA A 310 -8.10 -15.38 6.57
N LEU A 311 -6.78 -15.61 6.60
CA LEU A 311 -5.87 -15.02 5.61
C LEU A 311 -6.11 -15.58 4.21
N LYS A 312 -6.21 -16.91 4.06
CA LYS A 312 -6.50 -17.57 2.77
C LYS A 312 -7.73 -16.93 2.11
N TYR A 313 -8.84 -16.82 2.82
CA TYR A 313 -10.04 -16.18 2.29
C TYR A 313 -9.86 -14.70 2.01
N LEU A 314 -9.22 -13.94 2.90
CA LEU A 314 -8.95 -12.53 2.66
C LEU A 314 -8.18 -12.32 1.35
N LEU A 315 -7.14 -13.14 1.08
CA LEU A 315 -6.35 -13.09 -0.15
C LEU A 315 -7.14 -13.53 -1.38
N ALA A 316 -7.97 -14.57 -1.28
CA ALA A 316 -8.86 -14.98 -2.38
C ALA A 316 -9.81 -13.86 -2.79
N GLN A 317 -10.33 -13.09 -1.83
CA GLN A 317 -11.20 -11.94 -2.07
C GLN A 317 -10.49 -10.76 -2.77
N GLN A 318 -9.16 -10.76 -2.81
CA GLN A 318 -8.38 -9.71 -3.48
C GLN A 318 -8.15 -9.99 -4.96
N ARG A 319 -8.67 -11.11 -5.49
CA ARG A 319 -8.60 -11.45 -6.91
C ARG A 319 -9.98 -11.60 -7.52
N ASP A 320 -10.08 -11.31 -8.80
CA ASP A 320 -11.25 -11.55 -9.65
C ASP A 320 -11.25 -12.99 -10.16
N VAL A 321 -11.07 -13.92 -9.22
CA VAL A 321 -11.06 -15.36 -9.42
C VAL A 321 -12.07 -15.97 -8.46
N GLY A 322 -13.02 -16.73 -8.98
CA GLY A 322 -14.06 -17.37 -8.19
C GLY A 322 -13.49 -18.27 -7.09
N LEU A 323 -14.16 -18.34 -5.94
CA LEU A 323 -13.74 -19.19 -4.81
C LEU A 323 -13.69 -20.67 -5.18
N ASP A 324 -14.43 -21.08 -6.19
CA ASP A 324 -14.45 -22.43 -6.76
C ASP A 324 -13.17 -22.79 -7.50
N ALA A 325 -12.37 -21.81 -7.93
CA ALA A 325 -11.03 -22.06 -8.48
C ALA A 325 -10.02 -22.51 -7.40
N TYR A 326 -10.33 -22.24 -6.13
CA TYR A 326 -9.48 -22.62 -5.01
C TYR A 326 -10.00 -23.88 -4.33
N TRP A 327 -9.09 -24.65 -3.75
CA TRP A 327 -9.45 -25.60 -2.70
C TRP A 327 -9.59 -24.85 -1.39
N MET A 328 -10.79 -24.87 -0.80
CA MET A 328 -11.13 -24.10 0.41
C MET A 328 -11.33 -25.04 1.61
N GLY A 329 -10.57 -26.14 1.67
CA GLY A 329 -10.60 -27.08 2.79
C GLY A 329 -11.87 -27.93 2.87
N GLN A 330 -12.61 -28.10 1.75
CA GLN A 330 -13.78 -28.98 1.71
C GLN A 330 -13.37 -30.41 2.09
N GLY A 331 -14.14 -31.07 2.97
CA GLY A 331 -13.86 -32.42 3.47
C GLY A 331 -13.01 -32.50 4.75
N TYR A 332 -12.25 -31.45 5.08
CA TYR A 332 -11.49 -31.38 6.35
C TYR A 332 -12.28 -30.64 7.44
N ASN A 333 -12.98 -29.57 7.05
CA ASN A 333 -13.60 -28.62 7.98
C ASN A 333 -14.96 -28.07 7.54
N LEU A 334 -15.38 -28.39 6.31
CA LEU A 334 -16.69 -28.07 5.75
C LEU A 334 -17.26 -29.33 5.09
N PRO A 335 -18.55 -29.63 5.26
CA PRO A 335 -19.20 -30.73 4.56
C PRO A 335 -18.98 -30.63 3.04
N SER A 336 -18.85 -31.77 2.36
CA SER A 336 -18.68 -31.83 0.89
C SER A 336 -19.82 -31.16 0.12
N GLU A 337 -21.01 -31.09 0.70
CA GLU A 337 -22.22 -30.50 0.11
C GLU A 337 -22.39 -28.99 0.39
N THR A 338 -21.35 -28.32 0.89
CA THR A 338 -21.43 -26.88 1.21
C THR A 338 -21.54 -26.03 -0.06
N THR A 339 -22.58 -25.20 -0.15
CA THR A 339 -22.75 -24.25 -1.26
C THR A 339 -21.68 -23.15 -1.25
N PRO A 340 -21.36 -22.51 -2.39
CA PRO A 340 -20.39 -21.40 -2.43
C PRO A 340 -20.69 -20.27 -1.44
N LYS A 341 -21.97 -19.93 -1.26
CA LYS A 341 -22.42 -18.90 -0.30
C LYS A 341 -22.15 -19.30 1.16
N GLN A 342 -22.34 -20.58 1.50
CA GLN A 342 -22.05 -21.06 2.85
C GLN A 342 -20.53 -21.10 3.11
N VAL A 343 -19.72 -21.43 2.10
CA VAL A 343 -18.26 -21.32 2.19
C VAL A 343 -17.88 -19.86 2.48
N GLU A 344 -18.40 -18.92 1.70
CA GLU A 344 -18.14 -17.49 1.89
C GLU A 344 -18.51 -17.01 3.30
N GLN A 345 -19.73 -17.31 3.77
CA GLN A 345 -20.19 -16.95 5.11
C GLN A 345 -19.31 -17.56 6.22
N HIS A 346 -18.94 -18.83 6.08
CA HIS A 346 -18.07 -19.51 7.04
C HIS A 346 -16.72 -18.79 7.16
N TYR A 347 -16.09 -18.50 6.02
CA TYR A 347 -14.77 -17.88 5.99
C TYR A 347 -14.78 -16.40 6.39
N GLN A 348 -15.82 -15.65 6.03
CA GLN A 348 -16.03 -14.29 6.54
C GLN A 348 -16.11 -14.30 8.08
N ALA A 349 -16.83 -15.25 8.68
CA ALA A 349 -16.88 -15.39 10.13
C ALA A 349 -15.53 -15.77 10.76
N GLN A 350 -14.60 -16.38 10.01
CA GLN A 350 -13.21 -16.59 10.47
C GLN A 350 -12.42 -15.29 10.44
N VAL A 351 -12.55 -14.48 9.39
CA VAL A 351 -11.95 -13.13 9.32
C VAL A 351 -12.41 -12.28 10.48
N ASP A 352 -13.73 -12.25 10.75
CA ASP A 352 -14.28 -11.43 11.84
C ASP A 352 -13.77 -11.88 13.22
N ARG A 353 -13.69 -13.20 13.46
CA ARG A 353 -13.16 -13.76 14.71
C ARG A 353 -11.67 -13.47 14.86
N PHE A 354 -10.90 -13.62 13.79
CA PHE A 354 -9.47 -13.30 13.79
C PHE A 354 -9.22 -11.81 14.07
N CYS A 355 -9.97 -10.92 13.41
CA CYS A 355 -9.94 -9.48 13.61
C CYS A 355 -10.24 -9.10 15.07
N ARG A 356 -11.31 -9.66 15.66
CA ARG A 356 -11.64 -9.45 17.09
C ARG A 356 -10.51 -9.90 18.02
N ARG A 357 -9.96 -11.10 17.78
CA ARG A 357 -8.85 -11.66 18.58
C ARG A 357 -7.58 -10.80 18.50
N CYS A 358 -7.34 -10.16 17.37
CA CYS A 358 -6.19 -9.28 17.15
C CYS A 358 -6.48 -7.80 17.47
N SER A 359 -7.73 -7.46 17.82
CA SER A 359 -8.19 -6.08 18.05
C SER A 359 -7.92 -5.16 16.85
N VAL A 360 -8.20 -5.64 15.64
CA VAL A 360 -8.07 -4.88 14.38
C VAL A 360 -9.37 -4.93 13.58
N THR A 361 -9.58 -3.96 12.70
CA THR A 361 -10.64 -4.04 11.68
C THR A 361 -10.19 -4.91 10.49
N PRO A 362 -11.12 -5.40 9.64
CA PRO A 362 -10.76 -6.07 8.39
C PRO A 362 -9.85 -5.23 7.48
N GLN A 363 -10.07 -3.90 7.45
CA GLN A 363 -9.24 -2.98 6.66
C GLN A 363 -7.82 -2.85 7.24
N GLN A 364 -7.69 -2.79 8.57
CA GLN A 364 -6.37 -2.80 9.23
C GLN A 364 -5.65 -4.13 9.00
N LEU A 365 -6.37 -5.25 9.04
CA LEU A 365 -5.80 -6.56 8.70
C LEU A 365 -5.31 -6.59 7.26
N LEU A 366 -6.14 -6.16 6.29
CA LEU A 366 -5.76 -6.11 4.88
C LEU A 366 -4.54 -5.23 4.64
N GLY A 367 -4.51 -4.02 5.21
CA GLY A 367 -3.34 -3.14 5.11
C GLY A 367 -2.09 -3.75 5.74
N SER A 368 -2.24 -4.48 6.85
CA SER A 368 -1.13 -5.19 7.48
C SER A 368 -0.58 -6.30 6.56
N VAL A 369 -1.48 -7.07 5.93
CA VAL A 369 -1.10 -8.12 4.96
C VAL A 369 -0.44 -7.53 3.72
N GLN A 370 -0.96 -6.43 3.19
CA GLN A 370 -0.34 -5.71 2.07
C GLN A 370 1.07 -5.20 2.42
N THR A 371 1.26 -4.67 3.62
CA THR A 371 2.58 -4.21 4.08
C THR A 371 3.56 -5.37 4.26
N TRP A 372 3.11 -6.50 4.81
CA TRP A 372 3.93 -7.70 4.94
C TRP A 372 4.30 -8.29 3.57
N HIS A 373 3.34 -8.32 2.65
CA HIS A 373 3.58 -8.76 1.27
C HIS A 373 4.55 -7.81 0.55
N ALA A 374 4.43 -6.49 0.72
CA ALA A 374 5.38 -5.52 0.19
C ALA A 374 6.81 -5.78 0.67
N LEU A 375 7.00 -6.08 1.96
CA LEU A 375 8.31 -6.43 2.51
C LEU A 375 8.90 -7.66 1.82
N ASN A 376 8.11 -8.72 1.64
CA ASN A 376 8.57 -9.95 0.98
C ASN A 376 8.89 -9.69 -0.50
N MET A 377 8.05 -8.96 -1.23
CA MET A 377 8.34 -8.61 -2.63
C MET A 377 9.62 -7.79 -2.77
N GLU A 378 9.82 -6.76 -1.95
CA GLU A 378 11.05 -5.96 -1.98
C GLU A 378 12.29 -6.80 -1.64
N PHE A 379 12.15 -7.72 -0.69
CA PHE A 379 13.23 -8.61 -0.30
C PHE A 379 13.63 -9.50 -1.48
N LEU A 380 12.66 -10.15 -2.12
CA LEU A 380 12.90 -11.03 -3.26
C LEU A 380 13.42 -10.28 -4.49
N ALA A 381 13.02 -9.03 -4.70
CA ALA A 381 13.53 -8.22 -5.80
C ALA A 381 15.00 -7.79 -5.60
N ARG A 382 15.52 -7.80 -4.37
CA ARG A 382 16.81 -7.18 -4.02
C ARG A 382 17.86 -8.18 -3.55
N VAL A 383 17.45 -9.22 -2.85
CA VAL A 383 18.37 -10.19 -2.22
C VAL A 383 18.58 -11.39 -3.13
N ASP A 384 19.84 -11.68 -3.43
CA ASP A 384 20.21 -12.93 -4.10
C ASP A 384 19.97 -14.12 -3.15
N LEU A 385 19.17 -15.09 -3.56
CA LEU A 385 18.67 -16.17 -2.70
C LEU A 385 18.55 -17.46 -3.53
N PRO A 386 18.83 -18.66 -2.98
CA PRO A 386 18.69 -19.89 -3.74
C PRO A 386 17.28 -20.04 -4.31
N GLY A 387 17.19 -20.34 -5.60
CA GLY A 387 15.93 -20.49 -6.31
C GLY A 387 15.20 -19.17 -6.62
N ASN A 388 15.75 -18.00 -6.25
CA ASN A 388 15.16 -16.70 -6.56
C ASN A 388 15.77 -16.10 -7.84
N ASP A 389 14.99 -16.03 -8.92
CA ASP A 389 15.39 -15.31 -10.13
C ASP A 389 14.88 -13.87 -10.04
N ARG A 390 15.78 -12.95 -9.69
CA ARG A 390 15.50 -11.51 -9.59
C ARG A 390 15.18 -10.86 -10.94
N GLY A 391 15.77 -11.37 -12.02
CA GLY A 391 15.55 -10.85 -13.37
C GLY A 391 14.16 -11.20 -13.88
N ALA A 392 13.75 -12.46 -13.72
CA ALA A 392 12.40 -12.92 -14.05
C ALA A 392 11.35 -12.54 -12.99
N LYS A 393 11.77 -12.04 -11.82
CA LYS A 393 10.92 -11.81 -10.63
C LYS A 393 10.12 -13.06 -10.24
N THR A 394 10.79 -14.21 -10.22
CA THR A 394 10.19 -15.50 -9.83
C THR A 394 11.03 -16.21 -8.77
N MET A 395 10.42 -17.17 -8.09
CA MET A 395 11.08 -18.07 -7.15
C MET A 395 10.66 -19.51 -7.41
N THR A 396 11.62 -20.42 -7.42
CA THR A 396 11.39 -21.86 -7.43
C THR A 396 10.92 -22.31 -6.05
N ILE A 397 9.72 -22.89 -5.98
CA ILE A 397 9.15 -23.43 -4.74
C ILE A 397 8.90 -24.92 -4.90
N TYR A 398 9.35 -25.70 -3.92
CA TYR A 398 9.09 -27.13 -3.79
C TYR A 398 7.81 -27.39 -2.99
N ARG A 399 7.08 -28.44 -3.36
CA ARG A 399 5.97 -28.98 -2.57
C ARG A 399 6.03 -30.51 -2.57
N THR A 400 5.47 -31.11 -1.52
CA THR A 400 5.12 -32.53 -1.52
C THR A 400 3.61 -32.70 -1.57
N GLU A 401 3.13 -33.47 -2.53
CA GLU A 401 1.73 -33.71 -2.79
C GLU A 401 1.33 -35.13 -2.39
N SER A 402 0.10 -35.30 -1.93
CA SER A 402 -0.46 -36.62 -1.60
C SER A 402 -0.93 -37.34 -2.85
N ASP A 403 -1.05 -38.67 -2.76
CA ASP A 403 -1.56 -39.52 -3.84
C ASP A 403 -2.94 -39.05 -4.29
N VAL A 404 -3.82 -38.70 -3.34
CA VAL A 404 -5.17 -38.17 -3.61
C VAL A 404 -5.10 -36.91 -4.47
N ALA A 405 -4.14 -36.02 -4.18
CA ALA A 405 -4.02 -34.77 -4.91
C ALA A 405 -3.41 -34.93 -6.31
N MET A 406 -2.69 -36.03 -6.56
CA MET A 406 -2.04 -36.35 -7.83
C MET A 406 -2.82 -37.38 -8.67
N HIS A 407 -3.81 -38.07 -8.09
CA HIS A 407 -4.49 -39.22 -8.66
C HIS A 407 -4.94 -39.02 -10.12
N ALA A 408 -5.75 -37.98 -10.38
CA ALA A 408 -6.25 -37.70 -11.72
C ALA A 408 -5.12 -37.41 -12.74
N SER A 409 -4.00 -36.87 -12.28
CA SER A 409 -2.84 -36.60 -13.14
C SER A 409 -2.06 -37.88 -13.46
N PHE A 410 -1.98 -38.82 -12.52
CA PHE A 410 -1.39 -40.13 -12.78
C PHE A 410 -2.26 -41.00 -13.69
N GLU A 411 -3.59 -40.94 -13.54
CA GLU A 411 -4.51 -41.58 -14.51
C GLU A 411 -4.33 -41.00 -15.92
N ALA A 412 -4.01 -39.71 -16.03
CA ALA A 412 -3.64 -39.06 -17.29
C ALA A 412 -2.20 -39.35 -17.75
N GLY A 413 -1.45 -40.22 -17.06
CA GLY A 413 -0.12 -40.67 -17.46
C GLY A 413 1.03 -39.75 -17.06
N LEU A 414 0.86 -38.84 -16.10
CA LEU A 414 1.91 -37.94 -15.63
C LEU A 414 3.18 -38.71 -15.20
N GLN A 415 4.31 -38.35 -15.79
CA GLN A 415 5.65 -38.87 -15.47
C GLN A 415 6.54 -37.77 -14.88
N PRO A 416 7.65 -38.13 -14.19
CA PRO A 416 8.66 -37.14 -13.79
C PRO A 416 9.13 -36.28 -14.98
N GLY A 417 9.31 -34.99 -14.75
CA GLY A 417 9.54 -33.97 -15.77
C GLY A 417 8.27 -33.44 -16.44
N GLY A 418 7.14 -34.12 -16.26
CA GLY A 418 5.83 -33.68 -16.76
C GLY A 418 5.24 -32.52 -15.95
N THR A 419 4.33 -31.78 -16.59
CA THR A 419 3.70 -30.59 -16.01
C THR A 419 2.26 -30.88 -15.58
N VAL A 420 1.85 -30.34 -14.45
CA VAL A 420 0.50 -30.48 -13.88
C VAL A 420 0.02 -29.17 -13.27
N THR A 421 -1.26 -28.83 -13.45
CA THR A 421 -1.90 -27.72 -12.73
C THR A 421 -2.82 -28.29 -11.67
N LEU A 422 -2.49 -28.04 -10.40
CA LEU A 422 -3.20 -28.62 -9.26
C LEU A 422 -4.16 -27.59 -8.65
N LYS A 423 -5.39 -28.03 -8.34
CA LYS A 423 -6.33 -27.20 -7.56
C LYS A 423 -5.84 -27.10 -6.13
N ARG A 424 -5.57 -25.88 -5.67
CA ARG A 424 -4.97 -25.58 -4.37
C ARG A 424 -5.62 -24.35 -3.75
N GLY A 425 -5.40 -24.12 -2.46
CA GLY A 425 -5.92 -22.93 -1.82
C GLY A 425 -5.16 -21.65 -2.24
N PRO A 426 -5.66 -20.49 -1.79
CA PRO A 426 -5.17 -19.18 -2.20
C PRO A 426 -3.83 -18.79 -1.55
N ALA A 427 -3.41 -19.49 -0.49
CA ALA A 427 -2.14 -19.26 0.19
C ALA A 427 -1.65 -20.57 0.79
N GLU A 428 -0.80 -21.30 0.09
CA GLU A 428 -0.28 -22.60 0.49
C GLU A 428 1.20 -22.54 0.87
N SER A 429 1.60 -23.47 1.74
CA SER A 429 2.98 -23.60 2.21
C SER A 429 3.79 -24.46 1.26
N GLY A 430 4.94 -23.98 0.81
CA GLY A 430 5.97 -24.77 0.14
C GLY A 430 7.34 -24.52 0.77
N SER A 431 8.37 -25.05 0.16
CA SER A 431 9.74 -24.96 0.67
C SER A 431 10.68 -24.37 -0.37
N LEU A 432 11.60 -23.50 0.06
CA LEU A 432 12.52 -22.81 -0.84
C LEU A 432 13.72 -23.67 -1.29
N LEU A 433 14.36 -24.37 -0.35
CA LEU A 433 15.69 -24.97 -0.58
C LEU A 433 15.63 -26.44 -0.99
N ALA A 434 14.69 -27.18 -0.42
CA ALA A 434 14.55 -28.62 -0.60
C ALA A 434 13.09 -29.00 -0.32
N PRO A 435 12.59 -30.11 -0.89
CA PRO A 435 11.27 -30.62 -0.56
C PRO A 435 11.20 -31.06 0.91
N VAL A 436 10.03 -30.86 1.53
CA VAL A 436 9.74 -31.28 2.90
C VAL A 436 8.47 -32.10 2.90
N SER A 437 8.57 -33.35 3.36
CA SER A 437 7.48 -34.31 3.35
C SER A 437 6.66 -34.22 4.64
N VAL A 438 5.55 -33.49 4.61
CA VAL A 438 4.61 -33.41 5.75
C VAL A 438 3.41 -34.35 5.56
N PHE A 439 2.75 -34.27 4.41
CA PHE A 439 1.51 -35.04 4.11
C PHE A 439 1.51 -35.69 2.72
N GLY A 440 2.67 -35.85 2.10
CA GLY A 440 2.78 -36.40 0.75
C GLY A 440 4.21 -36.79 0.39
N SER A 441 4.37 -37.63 -0.63
CA SER A 441 5.68 -38.12 -1.10
C SER A 441 6.04 -37.64 -2.50
N HIS A 442 5.06 -37.12 -3.26
CA HIS A 442 5.22 -36.68 -4.64
C HIS A 442 5.76 -35.25 -4.69
N VAL A 443 6.98 -35.07 -5.15
CA VAL A 443 7.61 -33.76 -5.21
C VAL A 443 7.18 -33.02 -6.48
N THR A 444 6.76 -31.77 -6.31
CA THR A 444 6.55 -30.84 -7.43
C THR A 444 7.36 -29.58 -7.22
N THR A 445 7.71 -28.91 -8.33
CA THR A 445 8.34 -27.58 -8.33
C THR A 445 7.51 -26.59 -9.13
N GLN A 446 7.45 -25.35 -8.68
CA GLN A 446 6.73 -24.25 -9.34
C GLN A 446 7.63 -23.02 -9.44
N GLN A 447 7.65 -22.37 -10.60
CA GLN A 447 8.19 -21.01 -10.74
C GLN A 447 7.10 -20.02 -10.37
N VAL A 448 7.23 -19.40 -9.21
CA VAL A 448 6.19 -18.56 -8.62
C VAL A 448 6.59 -17.09 -8.74
N PRO A 449 5.77 -16.23 -9.38
CA PRO A 449 6.01 -14.80 -9.43
C PRO A 449 6.10 -14.18 -8.03
N HIS A 450 6.99 -13.20 -7.82
CA HIS A 450 7.18 -12.54 -6.52
C HIS A 450 5.88 -11.97 -5.95
N HIS A 451 5.00 -11.44 -6.79
CA HIS A 451 3.70 -10.87 -6.36
C HIS A 451 2.67 -11.91 -5.89
N ARG A 452 3.02 -13.19 -5.94
CA ARG A 452 2.24 -14.29 -5.38
C ARG A 452 2.89 -14.92 -4.15
N ILE A 453 3.97 -14.34 -3.62
CA ILE A 453 4.70 -14.86 -2.45
C ILE A 453 4.47 -13.92 -1.28
N PHE A 454 3.69 -14.36 -0.30
CA PHE A 454 3.20 -13.50 0.78
C PHE A 454 4.11 -13.49 2.01
N ALA A 455 4.86 -14.56 2.23
CA ALA A 455 5.71 -14.70 3.40
C ALA A 455 6.80 -15.73 3.17
N GLY A 456 7.96 -15.54 3.79
CA GLY A 456 9.02 -16.53 3.86
C GLY A 456 9.56 -16.68 5.28
N TYR A 457 10.09 -17.86 5.57
CA TYR A 457 10.65 -18.19 6.88
C TYR A 457 11.81 -17.29 7.29
N TYR A 458 12.50 -16.63 6.35
CA TYR A 458 13.71 -15.83 6.61
C TYR A 458 13.47 -14.64 7.55
N PHE A 459 12.28 -14.03 7.55
CA PHE A 459 11.92 -12.99 8.53
C PHE A 459 11.47 -13.58 9.85
N GLU A 460 11.63 -12.85 10.95
CA GLU A 460 11.04 -13.24 12.24
C GLU A 460 9.53 -13.01 12.31
N ARG A 461 8.84 -13.83 13.11
CA ARG A 461 7.40 -13.70 13.33
C ARG A 461 7.05 -12.46 14.15
N SER A 462 7.77 -12.27 15.25
CA SER A 462 7.51 -11.24 16.25
C SER A 462 8.68 -10.26 16.30
N PRO A 463 8.45 -8.94 16.27
CA PRO A 463 9.50 -7.94 16.34
C PRO A 463 10.46 -8.15 17.50
N GLY A 464 11.74 -8.31 17.19
CA GLY A 464 12.84 -8.42 18.15
C GLY A 464 12.98 -9.78 18.82
N ALA A 465 12.10 -10.74 18.55
CA ALA A 465 12.05 -12.01 19.28
C ALA A 465 13.08 -13.03 18.81
N GLY A 466 13.59 -12.90 17.58
CA GLY A 466 14.33 -13.97 16.91
C GLY A 466 13.38 -15.07 16.38
N GLY A 467 13.97 -16.10 15.76
CA GLY A 467 13.21 -17.17 15.10
C GLY A 467 12.66 -16.79 13.73
N GLY A 468 12.07 -17.76 13.03
CA GLY A 468 11.43 -17.55 11.72
C GLY A 468 9.98 -17.10 11.82
N THR A 469 9.39 -16.71 10.69
CA THR A 469 7.96 -16.34 10.58
C THR A 469 7.08 -17.53 10.93
N PHE A 470 7.53 -18.72 10.53
CA PHE A 470 6.86 -20.00 10.73
C PHE A 470 7.51 -20.82 11.85
N LEU A 471 7.17 -22.11 11.98
CA LEU A 471 7.49 -22.90 13.17
C LEU A 471 8.99 -23.11 13.34
N THR A 472 9.66 -23.56 12.28
CA THR A 472 11.08 -23.92 12.29
C THR A 472 11.77 -23.51 10.99
N ASN A 473 13.11 -23.58 10.98
CA ASN A 473 13.87 -23.51 9.74
C ASN A 473 13.80 -24.83 8.96
N SER A 474 13.45 -25.95 9.61
CA SER A 474 13.45 -27.29 9.02
C SER A 474 12.37 -27.49 7.95
N GLU A 475 11.41 -26.56 7.81
CA GLU A 475 10.46 -26.55 6.70
C GLU A 475 10.85 -25.60 5.55
N LYS A 476 11.77 -24.64 5.80
CA LYS A 476 12.13 -23.54 4.87
C LYS A 476 10.90 -22.88 4.26
N GLU A 477 9.86 -22.73 5.09
CA GLU A 477 8.51 -22.49 4.61
C GLU A 477 8.39 -21.14 3.89
N VAL A 478 7.71 -21.17 2.76
CA VAL A 478 7.26 -20.00 2.01
C VAL A 478 5.77 -20.14 1.76
N LEU A 479 5.02 -19.06 1.98
CA LEU A 479 3.59 -19.01 1.72
C LEU A 479 3.34 -18.31 0.39
N PHE A 480 2.62 -18.97 -0.51
CA PHE A 480 2.40 -18.45 -1.85
C PHE A 480 1.04 -18.82 -2.43
N MET A 481 0.63 -18.17 -3.52
CA MET A 481 -0.59 -18.48 -4.26
C MET A 481 -0.33 -19.40 -5.47
N PRO A 482 -0.50 -20.73 -5.34
CA PRO A 482 -0.23 -21.67 -6.44
C PRO A 482 -1.30 -21.70 -7.54
N GLN A 483 -2.50 -21.15 -7.31
CA GLN A 483 -3.65 -21.32 -8.19
C GLN A 483 -3.34 -20.96 -9.65
N GLY A 484 -3.48 -21.90 -10.58
CA GLY A 484 -3.23 -21.67 -12.01
C GLY A 484 -1.75 -21.61 -12.42
N ILE A 485 -0.80 -21.77 -11.49
CA ILE A 485 0.62 -21.94 -11.81
C ILE A 485 0.88 -23.42 -12.05
N ALA A 486 1.38 -23.74 -13.24
CA ALA A 486 1.78 -25.09 -13.58
C ALA A 486 2.99 -25.54 -12.73
N ALA A 487 2.94 -26.78 -12.26
CA ALA A 487 4.00 -27.42 -11.48
C ALA A 487 4.67 -28.52 -12.29
N THR A 488 5.99 -28.66 -12.17
CA THR A 488 6.73 -29.78 -12.74
C THR A 488 6.82 -30.89 -11.71
N TYR A 489 6.36 -32.09 -12.05
CA TYR A 489 6.49 -33.26 -11.20
C TYR A 489 7.92 -33.80 -11.22
N GLN A 490 8.54 -33.95 -10.06
CA GLN A 490 9.94 -34.36 -9.92
C GLN A 490 10.09 -35.85 -9.58
N GLY A 491 8.99 -36.57 -9.38
CA GLY A 491 9.00 -37.95 -8.87
C GLY A 491 8.68 -38.01 -7.38
N THR A 492 8.96 -39.16 -6.76
CA THR A 492 8.82 -39.35 -5.32
C THR A 492 10.13 -39.03 -4.61
N SER A 493 10.06 -38.36 -3.47
CA SER A 493 11.20 -38.25 -2.56
C SER A 493 11.16 -39.35 -1.52
N ALA A 494 12.34 -39.83 -1.10
CA ALA A 494 12.42 -40.50 0.19
C ALA A 494 12.03 -39.47 1.27
N PRO A 495 11.17 -39.82 2.23
CA PRO A 495 10.74 -38.87 3.26
C PRO A 495 11.97 -38.40 4.05
N VAL A 496 12.40 -37.16 3.82
CA VAL A 496 13.29 -36.47 4.75
C VAL A 496 12.37 -35.91 5.83
N ALA A 497 12.21 -36.66 6.92
CA ALA A 497 11.45 -36.19 8.06
C ALA A 497 12.06 -34.86 8.53
N PRO A 498 11.25 -33.81 8.80
CA PRO A 498 11.78 -32.60 9.40
C PRO A 498 12.46 -32.96 10.72
N ALA A 499 13.74 -32.60 10.85
CA ALA A 499 14.42 -32.66 12.13
C ALA A 499 13.76 -31.60 13.04
N TYR A 500 13.07 -32.05 14.08
CA TYR A 500 12.42 -31.19 15.07
C TYR A 500 13.32 -30.90 16.28
N ASP A 501 14.61 -31.25 16.19
CA ASP A 501 15.55 -31.17 17.31
C ASP A 501 15.78 -29.73 17.83
N ASP A 502 15.36 -28.71 17.08
CA ASP A 502 15.50 -27.28 17.42
C ASP A 502 14.24 -26.65 18.08
N LEU A 503 13.29 -27.45 18.60
CA LEU A 503 12.01 -26.94 19.14
C LEU A 503 12.08 -26.27 20.53
N PHE A 504 13.27 -26.01 21.10
CA PHE A 504 13.41 -25.42 22.45
C PHE A 504 14.48 -24.34 22.53
#